data_AF-A0A7S2J3V8-F1
#
_entry.id   AF-A0A7S2J3V8-F1
#
_cell.length_a   1.000
_cell.length_b   1.000
_cell.length_c   1.000
_cell.angle_alpha   90.00
_cell.angle_beta   90.00
_cell.angle_gamma   90.00
#
_symmetry.space_group_name_H-M   'P 1'
#
loop_
_entity.id
_entity.type
_entity.pdbx_description
1 polymer ?
#
loop_
_entity_poly.entity_id
_entity_poly.type
_entity_poly.pdbx_seq_one_letter_code
_entity_poly.pdbx_strand_id
1 'polypeptide(L)'
;HPAPPAPRRPAAPARGPAMEEESEAPWSIEVPKSQVNFLLGPNGSTLKRLSAATGCELEVSKQPKRKLKKISYGGQDQYLDDDDDGDKQPVKVFMRGPARRRLVASEVLRGVAAGDDPEDHAAKAEGAVVFPHTLGGHPDMEAWARWRLLTVAHEFGAAAHVGRRTVRLAPLSRSAPFSEEAAEAATAAAERVLEEALALEECKVDARDELEPEEAPSDAALAPFVDQHGVMIRVLDQDDNAVSEFITVRLFGPAAPVADCAALVRARFVDGKATASVLQPPGRVQSLPPEFATDFSQDLRDLESECGVKVGQGHTALWVSGDEQEKVVSAKKMLQEMLQFYLPKCF
;
A
#
# COMPACT_ATOMS: atom_id res chain seq x y z
N HIS A 1 44.00 21.32 -50.88
CA HIS A 1 43.01 21.49 -49.80
C HIS A 1 43.73 21.52 -48.46
N PRO A 2 43.65 22.61 -47.68
CA PRO A 2 44.26 22.69 -46.36
C PRO A 2 43.45 21.88 -45.33
N ALA A 3 44.16 21.31 -44.35
CA ALA A 3 43.60 20.44 -43.31
C ALA A 3 42.66 21.21 -42.35
N PRO A 4 41.60 20.57 -41.83
CA PRO A 4 40.68 21.19 -40.89
C PRO A 4 41.33 21.46 -39.52
N PRO A 5 40.99 22.57 -38.85
CA PRO A 5 41.55 22.94 -37.56
C PRO A 5 41.07 22.02 -36.42
N ALA A 6 41.97 21.71 -35.49
CA ALA A 6 41.71 20.84 -34.34
C ALA A 6 40.65 21.42 -33.37
N PRO A 7 39.83 20.57 -32.71
CA PRO A 7 38.81 21.01 -31.77
C PRO A 7 39.43 21.68 -30.53
N ARG A 8 38.93 22.87 -30.20
CA ARG A 8 39.36 23.65 -29.04
C ARG A 8 38.96 22.92 -27.75
N ARG A 9 39.92 22.73 -26.83
CA ARG A 9 39.67 22.22 -25.48
C ARG A 9 38.63 23.10 -24.76
N PRO A 10 37.60 22.53 -24.10
CA PRO A 10 36.66 23.30 -23.31
C PRO A 10 37.38 24.02 -22.16
N ALA A 11 37.04 25.28 -21.95
CA ALA A 11 37.57 26.11 -20.88
C ALA A 11 37.16 25.52 -19.52
N ALA A 12 38.10 25.49 -18.57
CA ALA A 12 37.84 25.04 -17.21
C ALA A 12 36.71 25.88 -16.58
N PRO A 13 35.71 25.26 -15.92
CA PRO A 13 34.62 25.98 -15.30
C PRO A 13 35.16 26.91 -14.21
N ALA A 14 34.77 28.19 -14.29
CA ALA A 14 35.10 29.19 -13.29
C ALA A 14 34.58 28.73 -11.92
N ARG A 15 35.49 28.68 -10.94
CA ARG A 15 35.21 28.41 -9.53
C ARG A 15 34.23 29.47 -9.02
N GLY A 16 32.95 29.11 -8.90
CA GLY A 16 31.92 29.99 -8.34
C GLY A 16 32.23 30.36 -6.89
N PRO A 17 31.65 31.46 -6.38
CA PRO A 17 31.84 31.92 -5.01
C PRO A 17 31.45 30.80 -4.03
N ALA A 18 32.33 30.56 -3.05
CA ALA A 18 32.13 29.56 -2.02
C ALA A 18 30.91 29.93 -1.17
N MET A 19 29.94 29.00 -1.09
CA MET A 19 28.77 29.07 -0.23
C MET A 19 29.21 29.24 1.24
N GLU A 20 28.97 30.42 1.82
CA GLU A 20 29.22 30.74 3.24
C GLU A 20 28.03 30.42 4.18
N GLU A 21 27.03 29.66 3.73
CA GLU A 21 25.90 29.21 4.57
C GLU A 21 25.89 27.69 4.78
N GLU A 22 27.06 27.06 4.99
CA GLU A 22 27.11 25.81 5.77
C GLU A 22 26.76 26.15 7.22
N SER A 23 25.47 26.34 7.50
CA SER A 23 24.95 26.47 8.86
C SER A 23 25.51 25.32 9.70
N GLU A 24 26.20 25.64 10.79
CA GLU A 24 26.84 24.65 11.66
C GLU A 24 25.83 23.58 12.10
N ALA A 25 25.84 22.44 11.43
CA ALA A 25 24.99 21.32 11.81
C ALA A 25 25.31 20.93 13.27
N PRO A 26 24.31 20.78 14.15
CA PRO A 26 24.54 20.53 15.56
C PRO A 26 25.32 19.22 15.75
N TRP A 27 26.27 19.21 16.69
CA TRP A 27 27.01 18.00 17.07
C TRP A 27 26.23 17.13 18.06
N SER A 28 25.25 17.71 18.74
CA SER A 28 24.38 17.01 19.69
C SER A 28 23.01 17.65 19.76
N ILE A 29 22.01 16.87 20.12
CA ILE A 29 20.69 17.36 20.53
C ILE A 29 20.40 16.95 21.98
N GLU A 30 19.55 17.71 22.65
CA GLU A 30 19.06 17.42 23.98
C GLU A 30 17.65 16.82 23.87
N VAL A 31 17.45 15.64 24.44
CA VAL A 31 16.20 14.88 24.39
C VAL A 31 15.71 14.64 25.81
N PRO A 32 14.41 14.85 26.13
CA PRO A 32 13.87 14.52 27.44
C PRO A 32 14.16 13.07 27.81
N LYS A 33 14.56 12.81 29.07
CA LYS A 33 14.92 11.45 29.53
C LYS A 33 13.80 10.43 29.29
N SER A 34 12.54 10.85 29.43
CA SER A 34 11.35 10.03 29.14
C SER A 34 11.27 9.55 27.69
N GLN A 35 11.86 10.29 26.75
CA GLN A 35 11.79 10.01 25.31
C GLN A 35 12.96 9.18 24.78
N VAL A 36 14.04 9.03 25.57
CA VAL A 36 15.26 8.31 25.15
C VAL A 36 14.99 6.84 24.85
N ASN A 37 14.05 6.22 25.58
CA ASN A 37 13.70 4.82 25.37
C ASN A 37 13.06 4.58 23.98
N PHE A 38 12.29 5.54 23.46
CA PHE A 38 11.71 5.46 22.11
C PHE A 38 12.80 5.58 21.02
N LEU A 39 13.79 6.45 21.23
CA LEU A 39 14.95 6.58 20.34
C LEU A 39 15.82 5.31 20.30
N LEU A 40 16.02 4.67 21.46
CA LEU A 40 16.79 3.42 21.53
C LEU A 40 16.00 2.25 20.91
N GLY A 41 14.73 2.11 21.28
CA GLY A 41 13.94 0.93 20.95
C GLY A 41 14.47 -0.35 21.63
N PRO A 42 13.83 -1.50 21.37
CA PRO A 42 14.25 -2.79 21.91
C PRO A 42 15.69 -3.11 21.51
N ASN A 43 16.59 -3.31 22.48
CA ASN A 43 18.01 -3.60 22.25
C ASN A 43 18.77 -2.56 21.39
N GLY A 44 18.30 -1.31 21.35
CA GLY A 44 18.92 -0.27 20.54
C GLY A 44 18.62 -0.38 19.03
N SER A 45 17.62 -1.17 18.63
CA SER A 45 17.31 -1.42 17.20
C SER A 45 16.93 -0.13 16.46
N THR A 46 16.12 0.72 17.08
CA THR A 46 15.67 1.99 16.49
C THR A 46 16.85 2.92 16.24
N LEU A 47 17.72 3.12 17.24
CA LEU A 47 18.88 4.00 17.08
C LEU A 47 19.83 3.51 15.98
N LYS A 48 20.07 2.18 15.91
CA LYS A 48 20.91 1.58 14.86
C LYS A 48 20.30 1.80 13.47
N ARG A 49 18.98 1.68 13.35
CA ARG A 49 18.27 1.93 12.09
C ARG A 49 18.34 3.40 11.69
N LEU A 50 18.06 4.32 12.61
CA LEU A 50 18.17 5.76 12.36
C LEU A 50 19.60 6.15 11.97
N SER A 51 20.60 5.54 12.62
CA SER A 51 22.02 5.72 12.28
C SER A 51 22.31 5.27 10.84
N ALA A 52 21.80 4.11 10.42
CA ALA A 52 21.95 3.61 9.06
C ALA A 52 21.23 4.49 8.02
N ALA A 53 19.97 4.86 8.28
CA ALA A 53 19.14 5.67 7.38
C ALA A 53 19.71 7.09 7.17
N THR A 54 20.20 7.71 8.25
CA THR A 54 20.79 9.05 8.20
C THR A 54 22.23 9.06 7.71
N GLY A 55 22.94 7.94 7.75
CA GLY A 55 24.38 7.86 7.47
C GLY A 55 25.24 8.57 8.52
N CYS A 56 24.72 8.73 9.74
CA CYS A 56 25.44 9.30 10.89
C CYS A 56 25.68 8.23 11.96
N GLU A 57 26.82 8.30 12.65
CA GLU A 57 27.04 7.53 13.88
C GLU A 57 26.35 8.27 15.03
N LEU A 58 25.39 7.61 15.67
CA LEU A 58 24.56 8.17 16.74
C LEU A 58 24.96 7.56 18.10
N GLU A 59 25.30 8.40 19.08
CA GLU A 59 25.72 7.96 20.41
C GLU A 59 24.89 8.67 21.50
N VAL A 60 24.15 7.90 22.31
CA VAL A 60 23.39 8.44 23.44
C VAL A 60 24.30 8.54 24.66
N SER A 61 24.42 9.73 25.25
CA SER A 61 25.25 9.94 26.44
C SER A 61 24.74 9.08 27.59
N LYS A 62 25.58 8.18 28.11
CA LYS A 62 25.27 7.44 29.33
C LYS A 62 25.24 8.45 30.48
N GLN A 63 24.08 8.63 31.11
CA GLN A 63 24.05 9.43 32.33
C GLN A 63 25.02 8.81 33.33
N PRO A 64 25.87 9.62 34.00
CA PRO A 64 26.75 9.10 35.03
C PRO A 64 25.90 8.36 36.06
N LYS A 65 26.26 7.11 36.38
CA LYS A 65 25.58 6.34 37.42
C LYS A 65 25.52 7.22 38.66
N ARG A 66 24.31 7.66 39.04
CA ARG A 66 24.11 8.48 40.24
C ARG A 66 24.78 7.73 41.39
N LYS A 67 25.78 8.36 42.02
CA LYS A 67 26.37 7.83 43.23
C LYS A 67 25.30 8.02 44.31
N LEU A 68 24.65 6.92 44.72
CA LEU A 68 23.72 6.94 45.84
C LEU A 68 24.43 7.58 47.04
N LYS A 69 23.83 8.62 47.63
CA LYS A 69 24.38 9.21 48.85
C LYS A 69 24.17 8.21 49.97
N LYS A 70 25.27 7.62 50.42
CA LYS A 70 25.31 6.73 51.57
C LYS A 70 25.23 7.58 52.84
N ILE A 71 24.14 7.47 53.58
CA ILE A 71 24.00 8.10 54.90
C ILE A 71 24.05 6.97 55.94
N SER A 72 25.03 7.07 56.85
CA SER A 72 25.19 6.10 57.94
C SER A 72 24.65 6.73 59.22
N TYR A 73 23.62 6.11 59.81
CA TYR A 73 23.05 6.54 61.08
C TYR A 73 22.88 5.31 61.99
N GLY A 74 23.47 5.35 63.18
CA GLY A 74 23.37 4.25 64.16
C GLY A 74 24.03 2.93 63.75
N GLY A 75 25.01 2.94 62.83
CA GLY A 75 25.66 1.72 62.33
C GLY A 75 24.89 1.00 61.21
N GLN A 76 23.77 1.57 60.75
CA GLN A 76 23.03 1.10 59.59
C GLN A 76 23.20 2.08 58.43
N ASP A 77 23.54 1.55 57.26
CA ASP A 77 23.70 2.34 56.05
C ASP A 77 22.37 2.41 55.31
N GLN A 78 21.83 3.62 55.14
CA GLN A 78 20.69 3.89 54.29
C GLN A 78 21.15 4.64 53.04
N TYR A 79 20.62 4.22 51.89
CA TYR A 79 20.80 4.93 50.63
C TYR A 79 19.56 5.79 50.44
N LEU A 80 19.73 7.10 50.56
CA LEU A 80 18.69 8.05 50.16
C LEU A 80 18.84 8.29 48.66
N ASP A 81 17.77 7.97 47.92
CA ASP A 81 17.60 8.49 46.58
C ASP A 81 17.45 10.02 46.72
N ASP A 82 18.37 10.79 46.12
CA ASP A 82 18.14 12.23 45.89
C ASP A 82 16.99 12.32 44.87
N ASP A 83 15.78 12.24 45.42
CA ASP A 83 14.53 12.28 44.69
C ASP A 83 14.36 13.64 44.00
N ASP A 84 13.88 13.56 42.77
CA ASP A 84 13.01 14.56 42.11
C ASP A 84 13.57 15.54 41.06
N ASP A 85 14.90 15.69 40.89
CA ASP A 85 15.46 16.47 39.75
C ASP A 85 16.14 15.62 38.67
N GLY A 86 16.27 14.32 38.90
CA GLY A 86 16.94 13.39 37.98
C GLY A 86 16.17 13.09 36.69
N ASP A 87 14.86 13.34 36.68
CA ASP A 87 14.00 13.08 35.53
C ASP A 87 13.82 14.29 34.61
N LYS A 88 14.25 15.48 35.06
CA LYS A 88 14.17 16.72 34.29
C LYS A 88 15.41 16.98 33.43
N GLN A 89 16.55 16.35 33.73
CA GLN A 89 17.77 16.59 32.96
C GLN A 89 17.68 15.93 31.58
N PRO A 90 17.75 16.71 30.48
CA PRO A 90 17.74 16.14 29.14
C PRO A 90 19.01 15.31 28.92
N VAL A 91 18.88 14.25 28.14
CA VAL A 91 19.97 13.38 27.71
C VAL A 91 20.50 13.90 26.39
N LYS A 92 21.84 13.96 26.24
CA LYS A 92 22.47 14.39 25.00
C LYS A 92 22.64 13.21 24.05
N VAL A 93 22.19 13.38 22.81
CA VAL A 93 22.45 12.45 21.71
C VAL A 93 23.46 13.10 20.78
N PHE A 94 24.65 12.52 20.69
CA PHE A 94 25.74 12.98 19.83
C PHE A 94 25.58 12.39 18.42
N MET A 95 25.92 13.19 17.42
CA MET A 95 25.82 12.83 16.00
C MET A 95 27.17 13.08 15.32
N ARG A 96 27.76 12.05 14.72
CA ARG A 96 28.98 12.17 13.93
C ARG A 96 28.70 11.85 12.47
N GLY A 97 29.17 12.71 11.56
CA GLY A 97 28.99 12.56 10.13
C GLY A 97 29.06 13.89 9.38
N PRO A 98 28.87 13.88 8.04
CA PRO A 98 28.83 15.08 7.22
C PRO A 98 27.78 16.08 7.72
N ALA A 99 28.04 17.39 7.62
CA ALA A 99 27.14 18.42 8.13
C ALA A 99 25.69 18.28 7.60
N ARG A 100 25.53 18.03 6.30
CA ARG A 100 24.21 17.77 5.69
C ARG A 100 23.48 16.59 6.31
N ARG A 101 24.18 15.48 6.60
CA ARG A 101 23.57 14.29 7.22
C ARG A 101 23.24 14.52 8.69
N ARG A 102 24.04 15.32 9.41
CA ARG A 102 23.76 15.70 10.80
C ARG A 102 22.51 16.56 10.94
N LEU A 103 22.22 17.44 9.98
CA LEU A 103 20.96 18.19 9.95
C LEU A 103 19.76 17.24 9.85
N VAL A 104 19.78 16.32 8.90
CA VAL A 104 18.74 15.28 8.73
C VAL A 104 18.62 14.42 9.99
N ALA A 105 19.74 13.96 10.56
CA ALA A 105 19.72 13.18 11.79
C ALA A 105 19.12 13.96 12.97
N SER A 106 19.42 15.25 13.09
CA SER A 106 18.88 16.10 14.15
C SER A 106 17.37 16.29 14.04
N GLU A 107 16.85 16.40 12.82
CA GLU A 107 15.41 16.50 12.55
C GLU A 107 14.70 15.19 12.87
N VAL A 108 15.23 14.07 12.36
CA VAL A 108 14.72 12.71 12.63
C VAL A 108 14.63 12.44 14.13
N LEU A 109 15.71 12.70 14.87
CA LEU A 109 15.73 12.44 16.31
C LEU A 109 14.74 13.32 17.08
N ARG A 110 14.53 14.57 16.66
CA ARG A 110 13.51 15.46 17.26
C ARG A 110 12.10 14.96 17.00
N GLY A 111 11.79 14.51 15.78
CA GLY A 111 10.48 13.95 15.44
C GLY A 111 10.17 12.69 16.24
N VAL A 112 11.12 11.74 16.31
CA VAL A 112 10.92 10.52 17.12
C VAL A 112 10.83 10.86 18.61
N ALA A 113 11.61 11.82 19.11
CA ALA A 113 11.47 12.29 20.49
C ALA A 113 10.12 13.00 20.76
N ALA A 114 9.45 13.52 19.74
CA ALA A 114 8.09 14.07 19.83
C ALA A 114 7.00 12.97 19.78
N GLY A 115 7.39 11.70 19.57
CA GLY A 115 6.48 10.56 19.51
C GLY A 115 6.07 10.13 18.11
N ASP A 116 6.71 10.66 17.07
CA ASP A 116 6.49 10.20 15.69
C ASP A 116 7.04 8.78 15.47
N ASP A 117 6.53 8.10 14.44
CA ASP A 117 7.01 6.77 14.07
C ASP A 117 8.48 6.85 13.58
N PRO A 118 9.44 6.16 14.23
CA PRO A 118 10.84 6.15 13.79
C PRO A 118 11.03 5.58 12.38
N GLU A 119 10.11 4.73 11.94
CA GLU A 119 10.15 4.14 10.61
C GLU A 119 9.84 5.16 9.50
N ASP A 120 8.93 6.12 9.76
CA ASP A 120 8.61 7.21 8.84
C ASP A 120 9.82 8.14 8.68
N HIS A 121 10.44 8.50 9.80
CA HIS A 121 11.62 9.37 9.80
C HIS A 121 12.85 8.71 9.18
N ALA A 122 13.04 7.40 9.41
CA ALA A 122 14.08 6.63 8.71
C ALA A 122 13.83 6.63 7.19
N ALA A 123 12.59 6.38 6.75
CA ALA A 123 12.25 6.40 5.33
C ALA A 123 12.48 7.79 4.70
N LYS A 124 12.08 8.87 5.38
CA LYS A 124 12.36 10.25 4.92
C LYS A 124 13.85 10.53 4.77
N ALA A 125 14.67 10.09 5.73
CA ALA A 125 16.13 10.24 5.66
C ALA A 125 16.77 9.47 4.49
N GLU A 126 16.12 8.40 4.05
CA GLU A 126 16.49 7.61 2.87
C GLU A 126 15.92 8.19 1.56
N GLY A 127 15.20 9.32 1.62
CA GLY A 127 14.62 9.98 0.45
C GLY A 127 13.24 9.47 0.05
N ALA A 128 12.56 8.71 0.92
CA ALA A 128 11.19 8.31 0.71
C ALA A 128 10.22 9.49 0.94
N VAL A 129 9.12 9.48 0.20
CA VAL A 129 7.98 10.35 0.48
C VAL A 129 7.09 9.67 1.50
N VAL A 130 6.71 10.39 2.55
CA VAL A 130 5.88 9.86 3.64
C VAL A 130 4.76 10.85 3.92
N PHE A 131 3.53 10.37 3.81
CA PHE A 131 2.32 11.17 4.00
C PHE A 131 1.28 10.38 4.81
N PRO A 132 0.42 11.08 5.58
CA PRO A 132 -0.59 10.43 6.42
C PRO A 132 -1.74 9.83 5.59
N HIS A 133 -2.41 8.81 6.13
CA HIS A 133 -3.68 8.29 5.58
C HIS A 133 -4.71 8.03 6.69
N THR A 134 -5.97 7.93 6.29
CA THR A 134 -7.14 7.83 7.18
C THR A 134 -7.90 6.50 7.08
N LEU A 135 -7.26 5.44 6.55
CA LEU A 135 -7.87 4.10 6.39
C LEU A 135 -8.33 3.43 7.72
N GLY A 136 -8.12 4.08 8.87
CA GLY A 136 -8.77 3.73 10.13
C GLY A 136 -8.32 2.42 10.76
N GLY A 137 -7.25 1.80 10.26
CA GLY A 137 -6.87 0.45 10.69
C GLY A 137 -7.77 -0.64 10.11
N HIS A 138 -8.55 -0.37 9.07
CA HIS A 138 -9.40 -1.38 8.43
C HIS A 138 -8.53 -2.32 7.59
N PRO A 139 -8.33 -3.60 8.00
CA PRO A 139 -7.32 -4.47 7.40
C PRO A 139 -7.56 -4.74 5.91
N ASP A 140 -8.83 -4.80 5.49
CA ASP A 140 -9.18 -5.02 4.07
C ASP A 140 -8.87 -3.80 3.21
N MET A 141 -9.22 -2.58 3.63
CA MET A 141 -8.86 -1.35 2.92
C MET A 141 -7.34 -1.18 2.82
N GLU A 142 -6.61 -1.49 3.90
CA GLU A 142 -5.15 -1.48 3.90
C GLU A 142 -4.54 -2.56 3.00
N ALA A 143 -5.14 -3.75 2.93
CA ALA A 143 -4.71 -4.80 2.00
C ALA A 143 -4.95 -4.41 0.54
N TRP A 144 -6.12 -3.86 0.24
CA TRP A 144 -6.47 -3.37 -1.10
C TRP A 144 -5.56 -2.21 -1.54
N ALA A 145 -5.37 -1.22 -0.66
CA ALA A 145 -4.48 -0.10 -0.92
C ALA A 145 -3.04 -0.59 -1.16
N ARG A 146 -2.54 -1.54 -0.37
CA ARG A 146 -1.21 -2.15 -0.60
C ARG A 146 -1.11 -2.80 -1.97
N TRP A 147 -2.10 -3.59 -2.38
CA TRP A 147 -2.13 -4.21 -3.69
C TRP A 147 -2.09 -3.16 -4.81
N ARG A 148 -2.96 -2.14 -4.73
CA ARG A 148 -3.06 -1.12 -5.77
C ARG A 148 -1.83 -0.20 -5.83
N LEU A 149 -1.23 0.10 -4.69
CA LEU A 149 0.01 0.88 -4.60
C LEU A 149 1.21 0.16 -5.23
N LEU A 150 1.19 -1.17 -5.45
CA LEU A 150 2.25 -1.84 -6.19
C LEU A 150 2.36 -1.33 -7.64
N THR A 151 1.23 -1.05 -8.29
CA THR A 151 1.23 -0.50 -9.65
C THR A 151 1.79 0.92 -9.67
N VAL A 152 1.36 1.76 -8.72
CA VAL A 152 1.90 3.13 -8.55
C VAL A 152 3.41 3.05 -8.27
N ALA A 153 3.83 2.19 -7.34
CA ALA A 153 5.23 2.02 -7.01
C ALA A 153 6.06 1.60 -8.22
N HIS A 154 5.58 0.66 -9.04
CA HIS A 154 6.25 0.25 -10.26
C HIS A 154 6.39 1.40 -11.28
N GLU A 155 5.32 2.20 -11.48
CA GLU A 155 5.33 3.36 -12.39
C GLU A 155 6.41 4.38 -12.02
N PHE A 156 6.61 4.64 -10.73
CA PHE A 156 7.59 5.61 -10.22
C PHE A 156 8.95 4.99 -9.84
N GLY A 157 9.19 3.70 -10.11
CA GLY A 157 10.44 3.04 -9.73
C GLY A 157 10.67 3.01 -8.21
N ALA A 158 9.59 2.82 -7.46
CA ALA A 158 9.51 2.89 -6.02
C ALA A 158 9.12 1.55 -5.38
N ALA A 159 9.23 1.47 -4.06
CA ALA A 159 8.61 0.50 -3.19
C ALA A 159 7.56 1.24 -2.34
N ALA A 160 6.34 0.70 -2.29
CA ALA A 160 5.27 1.23 -1.45
C ALA A 160 5.13 0.43 -0.15
N HIS A 161 4.88 1.13 0.94
CA HIS A 161 4.55 0.53 2.24
C HIS A 161 3.39 1.31 2.87
N VAL A 162 2.32 0.60 3.22
CA VAL A 162 1.19 1.16 3.99
C VAL A 162 1.40 0.76 5.45
N GLY A 163 1.75 1.75 6.27
CA GLY A 163 1.80 1.62 7.71
C GLY A 163 0.42 1.77 8.34
N ARG A 164 0.38 1.97 9.66
CA ARG A 164 -0.89 2.14 10.39
C ARG A 164 -1.53 3.52 10.16
N ARG A 165 -0.71 4.54 9.92
CA ARG A 165 -1.13 5.94 9.81
C ARG A 165 -0.50 6.68 8.64
N THR A 166 0.48 6.07 7.99
CA THR A 166 1.29 6.71 6.96
C THR A 166 1.54 5.76 5.80
N VAL A 167 1.59 6.30 4.60
CA VAL A 167 2.07 5.61 3.40
C VAL A 167 3.47 6.11 3.11
N ARG A 168 4.36 5.18 2.76
CA ARG A 168 5.75 5.45 2.40
C ARG A 168 5.97 5.00 0.98
N LEU A 169 6.49 5.89 0.15
CA LEU A 169 6.99 5.59 -1.19
C LEU A 169 8.50 5.80 -1.18
N ALA A 170 9.27 4.72 -1.20
CA ALA A 170 10.74 4.76 -1.17
C ALA A 170 11.30 4.45 -2.56
N PRO A 171 12.30 5.18 -3.07
CA PRO A 171 12.90 4.85 -4.35
C PRO A 171 13.58 3.47 -4.30
N LEU A 172 13.44 2.66 -5.36
CA LEU A 172 14.09 1.32 -5.42
C LEU A 172 15.62 1.44 -5.42
N SER A 173 16.14 2.49 -6.06
CA SER A 173 17.56 2.80 -6.02
C SER A 173 17.87 3.68 -4.81
N ARG A 174 18.60 3.13 -3.83
CA ARG A 174 19.09 3.89 -2.66
C ARG A 174 20.01 5.07 -3.00
N SER A 175 20.44 5.21 -4.25
CA SER A 175 21.42 6.22 -4.66
C SER A 175 20.82 7.58 -5.02
N ALA A 176 19.52 7.68 -5.29
CA ALA A 176 18.89 8.93 -5.69
C ALA A 176 17.49 9.08 -5.07
N PRO A 177 17.22 10.16 -4.32
CA PRO A 177 15.86 10.50 -3.93
C PRO A 177 15.03 10.82 -5.18
N PHE A 178 13.70 10.83 -5.04
CA PHE A 178 12.82 11.36 -6.09
C PHE A 178 13.22 12.79 -6.46
N SER A 179 13.06 13.16 -7.73
CA SER A 179 12.94 14.57 -8.07
C SER A 179 11.67 15.13 -7.40
N GLU A 180 11.65 16.43 -7.13
CA GLU A 180 10.49 17.10 -6.52
C GLU A 180 9.20 16.83 -7.33
N GLU A 181 9.27 16.97 -8.66
CA GLU A 181 8.15 16.67 -9.57
C GLU A 181 7.71 15.20 -9.50
N ALA A 182 8.65 14.25 -9.44
CA ALA A 182 8.31 12.83 -9.33
C ALA A 182 7.71 12.48 -7.95
N ALA A 183 8.20 13.12 -6.88
CA ALA A 183 7.67 12.95 -5.53
C ALA A 183 6.22 13.45 -5.44
N GLU A 184 5.93 14.63 -5.98
CA GLU A 184 4.59 15.20 -6.04
C GLU A 184 3.64 14.32 -6.87
N ALA A 185 4.07 13.89 -8.06
CA ALA A 185 3.28 13.02 -8.92
C ALA A 185 2.99 11.65 -8.28
N ALA A 186 4.00 11.04 -7.64
CA ALA A 186 3.85 9.77 -6.93
C ALA A 186 2.92 9.90 -5.72
N THR A 187 3.02 11.00 -4.99
CA THR A 187 2.13 11.30 -3.85
C THR A 187 0.69 11.45 -4.33
N ALA A 188 0.45 12.28 -5.35
CA ALA A 188 -0.89 12.48 -5.90
C ALA A 188 -1.49 11.18 -6.46
N ALA A 189 -0.67 10.31 -7.07
CA ALA A 189 -1.12 8.99 -7.52
C ALA A 189 -1.50 8.08 -6.36
N ALA A 190 -0.71 8.06 -5.29
CA ALA A 190 -0.99 7.25 -4.13
C ALA A 190 -2.18 7.78 -3.30
N GLU A 191 -2.37 9.10 -3.22
CA GLU A 191 -3.56 9.71 -2.61
C GLU A 191 -4.84 9.29 -3.33
N ARG A 192 -4.85 9.26 -4.67
CA ARG A 192 -5.98 8.71 -5.44
C ARG A 192 -6.27 7.25 -5.07
N VAL A 193 -5.24 6.43 -4.88
CA VAL A 193 -5.43 5.04 -4.42
C VAL A 193 -6.04 4.98 -3.03
N LEU A 194 -5.66 5.88 -2.12
CA LEU A 194 -6.25 5.95 -0.78
C LEU A 194 -7.72 6.42 -0.82
N GLU A 195 -8.05 7.39 -1.68
CA GLU A 195 -9.43 7.81 -1.92
C GLU A 195 -10.28 6.66 -2.47
N GLU A 196 -9.77 5.91 -3.45
CA GLU A 196 -10.41 4.70 -3.96
C GLU A 196 -10.59 3.65 -2.86
N ALA A 197 -9.59 3.47 -1.99
CA ALA A 197 -9.63 2.52 -0.88
C ALA A 197 -10.71 2.88 0.18
N LEU A 198 -10.95 4.17 0.39
CA LEU A 198 -12.02 4.66 1.27
C LEU A 198 -13.42 4.52 0.63
N ALA A 199 -13.48 4.44 -0.69
CA ALA A 199 -14.72 4.26 -1.46
C ALA A 199 -15.06 2.79 -1.74
N LEU A 200 -14.30 1.84 -1.18
CA LEU A 200 -14.58 0.41 -1.35
C LEU A 200 -15.89 0.03 -0.65
N GLU A 201 -16.62 -0.88 -1.28
CA GLU A 201 -17.88 -1.41 -0.78
C GLU A 201 -17.72 -2.85 -0.32
N GLU A 202 -18.56 -3.22 0.64
CA GLU A 202 -18.72 -4.59 1.11
C GLU A 202 -20.06 -5.15 0.65
N CYS A 203 -20.05 -6.33 0.04
CA CYS A 203 -21.24 -7.09 -0.29
C CYS A 203 -21.17 -8.47 0.36
N LYS A 204 -22.31 -8.97 0.84
CA LYS A 204 -22.44 -10.31 1.42
C LYS A 204 -23.40 -11.14 0.60
N VAL A 205 -23.04 -12.40 0.36
CA VAL A 205 -23.86 -13.37 -0.34
C VAL A 205 -23.93 -14.63 0.53
N ASP A 206 -25.14 -15.01 0.92
CA ASP A 206 -25.36 -16.28 1.62
C ASP A 206 -25.45 -17.40 0.59
N ALA A 207 -24.36 -18.16 0.47
CA ALA A 207 -24.21 -19.30 -0.42
C ALA A 207 -24.67 -20.58 0.26
N ARG A 208 -25.14 -21.57 -0.51
CA ARG A 208 -25.50 -22.88 0.02
C ARG A 208 -24.25 -23.68 0.34
N ASP A 209 -24.21 -24.26 1.54
CA ASP A 209 -23.09 -25.09 2.00
C ASP A 209 -22.82 -26.30 1.07
N GLU A 210 -23.89 -26.92 0.54
CA GLU A 210 -23.79 -28.07 -0.38
C GLU A 210 -23.07 -27.79 -1.71
N LEU A 211 -22.80 -26.51 -2.02
CA LEU A 211 -22.14 -26.06 -3.24
C LEU A 211 -20.67 -25.66 -3.02
N GLU A 212 -20.08 -26.01 -1.87
CA GLU A 212 -18.67 -25.82 -1.53
C GLU A 212 -18.20 -24.34 -1.69
N PRO A 213 -18.89 -23.36 -1.07
CA PRO A 213 -18.56 -21.94 -1.21
C PRO A 213 -17.16 -21.57 -0.69
N GLU A 214 -16.51 -22.42 0.10
CA GLU A 214 -15.10 -22.34 0.47
C GLU A 214 -14.15 -22.27 -0.73
N GLU A 215 -14.56 -22.78 -1.90
CA GLU A 215 -13.79 -22.71 -3.14
C GLU A 215 -13.89 -21.34 -3.85
N ALA A 216 -14.78 -20.45 -3.42
CA ALA A 216 -15.03 -19.16 -4.09
C ALA A 216 -13.78 -18.30 -4.31
N PRO A 217 -12.80 -18.20 -3.37
CA PRO A 217 -11.57 -17.44 -3.61
C PRO A 217 -10.68 -18.02 -4.72
N SER A 218 -10.82 -19.30 -5.05
CA SER A 218 -10.08 -20.02 -6.09
C SER A 218 -10.89 -20.29 -7.37
N ASP A 219 -12.17 -19.90 -7.41
CA ASP A 219 -13.02 -20.13 -8.57
C ASP A 219 -12.51 -19.35 -9.81
N ALA A 220 -12.32 -20.07 -10.91
CA ALA A 220 -11.76 -19.51 -12.14
C ALA A 220 -12.64 -18.44 -12.80
N ALA A 221 -13.95 -18.44 -12.53
CA ALA A 221 -14.87 -17.41 -13.02
C ALA A 221 -14.76 -16.11 -12.19
N LEU A 222 -14.32 -16.20 -10.92
CA LEU A 222 -14.14 -15.07 -10.02
C LEU A 222 -12.72 -14.49 -10.07
N ALA A 223 -11.72 -15.30 -10.38
CA ALA A 223 -10.30 -14.90 -10.44
C ALA A 223 -10.04 -13.58 -11.22
N PRO A 224 -10.66 -13.31 -12.38
CA PRO A 224 -10.44 -12.04 -13.08
C PRO A 224 -10.77 -10.79 -12.25
N PHE A 225 -11.81 -10.85 -11.40
CA PHE A 225 -12.19 -9.72 -10.53
C PHE A 225 -11.13 -9.47 -9.45
N VAL A 226 -10.54 -10.53 -8.92
CA VAL A 226 -9.44 -10.46 -7.95
C VAL A 226 -8.21 -9.84 -8.64
N ASP A 227 -7.83 -10.37 -9.81
CA ASP A 227 -6.60 -10.00 -10.49
C ASP A 227 -6.63 -8.58 -11.08
N GLN A 228 -7.75 -8.17 -11.67
CA GLN A 228 -7.84 -6.88 -12.38
C GLN A 228 -8.40 -5.75 -11.53
N HIS A 229 -9.33 -6.04 -10.61
CA HIS A 229 -10.01 -5.03 -9.79
C HIS A 229 -9.63 -5.10 -8.30
N GLY A 230 -8.85 -6.11 -7.89
CA GLY A 230 -8.49 -6.29 -6.49
C GLY A 230 -9.67 -6.68 -5.61
N VAL A 231 -10.74 -7.27 -6.17
CA VAL A 231 -11.87 -7.73 -5.36
C VAL A 231 -11.37 -8.82 -4.42
N MET A 232 -11.54 -8.62 -3.12
CA MET A 232 -11.22 -9.62 -2.10
C MET A 232 -12.46 -10.46 -1.80
N ILE A 233 -12.28 -11.77 -1.85
CA ILE A 233 -13.32 -12.76 -1.60
C ILE A 233 -12.92 -13.50 -0.33
N ARG A 234 -13.79 -13.46 0.69
CA ARG A 234 -13.58 -14.17 1.95
C ARG A 234 -14.82 -14.97 2.29
N VAL A 235 -14.60 -16.21 2.65
CA VAL A 235 -15.63 -17.08 3.16
C VAL A 235 -15.61 -16.95 4.68
N LEU A 236 -16.74 -16.59 5.27
CA LEU A 236 -16.86 -16.47 6.72
C LEU A 236 -17.20 -17.85 7.27
N ASP A 237 -16.18 -18.53 7.78
CA ASP A 237 -16.36 -19.79 8.48
C ASP A 237 -17.37 -19.59 9.61
N GLN A 238 -18.40 -20.44 9.62
CA GLN A 238 -19.24 -20.57 10.79
C GLN A 238 -18.49 -21.39 11.85
N ASP A 239 -18.86 -21.23 13.12
CA ASP A 239 -18.33 -22.05 14.21
C ASP A 239 -18.43 -23.53 13.81
N ASP A 240 -17.34 -24.30 13.93
CA ASP A 240 -17.25 -25.72 13.52
C ASP A 240 -18.38 -26.60 14.10
N ASN A 241 -19.07 -26.12 15.14
CA ASN A 241 -20.16 -26.82 15.81
C ASN A 241 -21.57 -26.40 15.32
N ALA A 242 -21.68 -25.39 14.47
CA ALA A 242 -22.95 -24.88 13.95
C ALA A 242 -23.24 -25.51 12.57
N VAL A 243 -24.26 -26.38 12.52
CA VAL A 243 -24.80 -26.88 11.25
C VAL A 243 -25.64 -25.76 10.64
N SER A 244 -25.15 -25.16 9.55
CA SER A 244 -25.87 -24.15 8.77
C SER A 244 -26.03 -24.59 7.33
N GLU A 245 -27.21 -24.37 6.77
CA GLU A 245 -27.49 -24.62 5.35
C GLU A 245 -26.78 -23.61 4.43
N PHE A 246 -26.31 -22.49 5.00
CA PHE A 246 -25.69 -21.39 4.26
C PHE A 246 -24.36 -20.97 4.86
N ILE A 247 -23.41 -20.59 4.00
CA ILE A 247 -22.14 -19.95 4.35
C ILE A 247 -22.12 -18.55 3.72
N THR A 248 -21.73 -17.54 4.51
CA THR A 248 -21.66 -16.17 4.00
C THR A 248 -20.33 -15.92 3.29
N VAL A 249 -20.40 -15.64 1.98
CA VAL A 249 -19.28 -15.13 1.18
C VAL A 249 -19.29 -13.61 1.25
N ARG A 250 -18.21 -13.04 1.80
CA ARG A 250 -17.96 -11.60 1.92
C ARG A 250 -17.07 -11.14 0.77
N LEU A 251 -17.57 -10.19 0.00
CA LEU A 251 -16.91 -9.55 -1.13
C LEU A 251 -16.56 -8.11 -0.75
N PHE A 252 -15.33 -7.69 -1.02
CA PHE A 252 -14.86 -6.35 -0.67
C PHE A 252 -14.00 -5.79 -1.80
N GLY A 253 -14.27 -4.57 -2.24
CA GLY A 253 -13.59 -3.98 -3.39
C GLY A 253 -14.33 -2.79 -4.00
N PRO A 254 -13.97 -2.34 -5.21
CA PRO A 254 -14.69 -1.26 -5.87
C PRO A 254 -16.14 -1.66 -6.16
N ALA A 255 -17.08 -0.71 -5.96
CA ALA A 255 -18.53 -0.94 -5.97
C ALA A 255 -19.03 -1.76 -7.19
N ALA A 256 -18.69 -1.32 -8.40
CA ALA A 256 -19.16 -1.96 -9.62
C ALA A 256 -18.60 -3.40 -9.81
N PRO A 257 -17.27 -3.63 -9.72
CA PRO A 257 -16.71 -4.98 -9.69
C PRO A 257 -17.29 -5.89 -8.59
N VAL A 258 -17.53 -5.36 -7.39
CA VAL A 258 -18.13 -6.13 -6.28
C VAL A 258 -19.56 -6.55 -6.61
N ALA A 259 -20.36 -5.65 -7.19
CA ALA A 259 -21.73 -5.96 -7.58
C ALA A 259 -21.80 -7.06 -8.67
N ASP A 260 -20.95 -6.94 -9.71
CA ASP A 260 -20.86 -7.94 -10.78
C ASP A 260 -20.34 -9.29 -10.24
N CYS A 261 -19.30 -9.26 -9.40
CA CYS A 261 -18.76 -10.45 -8.73
C CYS A 261 -19.81 -11.12 -7.83
N ALA A 262 -20.60 -10.34 -7.08
CA ALA A 262 -21.69 -10.85 -6.25
C ALA A 262 -22.79 -11.53 -7.07
N ALA A 263 -23.09 -11.03 -8.27
CA ALA A 263 -24.03 -11.70 -9.17
C ALA A 263 -23.51 -13.07 -9.63
N LEU A 264 -22.20 -13.17 -9.89
CA LEU A 264 -21.57 -14.44 -10.25
C LEU A 264 -21.54 -15.44 -9.10
N VAL A 265 -21.19 -14.98 -7.89
CA VAL A 265 -21.22 -15.81 -6.67
C VAL A 265 -22.63 -16.35 -6.41
N ARG A 266 -23.69 -15.53 -6.59
CA ARG A 266 -25.07 -16.02 -6.48
C ARG A 266 -25.38 -17.10 -7.51
N ALA A 267 -25.07 -16.87 -8.79
CA ALA A 267 -25.32 -17.87 -9.83
C ALA A 267 -24.58 -19.19 -9.55
N ARG A 268 -23.34 -19.13 -9.07
CA ARG A 268 -22.51 -20.30 -8.80
C ARG A 268 -22.92 -21.04 -7.53
N PHE A 269 -22.94 -20.34 -6.41
CA PHE A 269 -23.01 -20.93 -5.07
C PHE A 269 -24.38 -20.77 -4.38
N VAL A 270 -25.36 -20.12 -5.02
CA VAL A 270 -26.76 -20.12 -4.56
C VAL A 270 -27.62 -20.93 -5.52
N ASP A 271 -27.47 -20.70 -6.82
CA ASP A 271 -28.29 -21.35 -7.85
C ASP A 271 -27.68 -22.68 -8.35
N GLY A 272 -26.44 -23.02 -7.96
CA GLY A 272 -25.77 -24.26 -8.35
C GLY A 272 -25.39 -24.33 -9.82
N LYS A 273 -25.23 -23.18 -10.50
CA LYS A 273 -24.92 -23.14 -11.93
C LYS A 273 -23.42 -23.19 -12.21
N ALA A 274 -23.04 -23.68 -13.38
CA ALA A 274 -21.74 -23.41 -13.96
C ALA A 274 -21.66 -21.93 -14.35
N THR A 275 -20.51 -21.29 -14.13
CA THR A 275 -20.32 -19.86 -14.37
C THR A 275 -19.01 -19.54 -15.10
N ALA A 276 -19.02 -18.45 -15.87
CA ALA A 276 -17.85 -17.85 -16.48
C ALA A 276 -17.99 -16.33 -16.54
N SER A 277 -16.88 -15.60 -16.54
CA SER A 277 -16.87 -14.14 -16.71
C SER A 277 -15.94 -13.72 -17.87
N VAL A 278 -16.28 -12.59 -18.49
CA VAL A 278 -15.46 -11.83 -19.43
C VAL A 278 -15.45 -10.38 -18.96
N LEU A 279 -14.29 -9.91 -18.51
CA LEU A 279 -14.12 -8.54 -18.03
C LEU A 279 -14.12 -7.55 -19.18
N GLN A 280 -14.65 -6.35 -18.94
CA GLN A 280 -14.65 -5.24 -19.87
C GLN A 280 -14.26 -3.95 -19.14
N PRO A 281 -13.78 -2.92 -19.87
CA PRO A 281 -13.68 -1.58 -19.29
C PRO A 281 -15.04 -1.12 -18.76
N PRO A 282 -15.09 -0.42 -17.60
CA PRO A 282 -16.34 -0.01 -16.98
C PRO A 282 -17.28 0.73 -17.93
N GLY A 283 -18.53 0.26 -18.03
CA GLY A 283 -19.60 0.88 -18.81
C GLY A 283 -19.47 0.72 -20.33
N ARG A 284 -18.49 -0.05 -20.83
CA ARG A 284 -18.15 -0.01 -22.25
C ARG A 284 -19.25 -0.56 -23.14
N VAL A 285 -19.78 -1.74 -22.83
CA VAL A 285 -20.93 -2.32 -23.54
C VAL A 285 -22.17 -1.45 -23.42
N GLN A 286 -22.42 -0.86 -22.25
CA GLN A 286 -23.55 0.05 -22.03
C GLN A 286 -23.43 1.36 -22.82
N SER A 287 -22.21 1.74 -23.19
CA SER A 287 -21.90 2.92 -24.01
C SER A 287 -21.88 2.65 -25.51
N LEU A 288 -22.27 1.45 -25.97
CA LEU A 288 -22.36 1.15 -27.40
C LEU A 288 -23.32 2.11 -28.10
N PRO A 289 -23.01 2.56 -29.33
CA PRO A 289 -23.94 3.30 -30.16
C PRO A 289 -25.29 2.56 -30.28
N PRO A 290 -26.44 3.25 -30.35
CA PRO A 290 -27.76 2.61 -30.32
C PRO A 290 -27.96 1.50 -31.37
N GLU A 291 -27.37 1.69 -32.56
CA GLU A 291 -27.38 0.70 -33.64
C GLU A 291 -26.69 -0.60 -33.22
N PHE A 292 -25.45 -0.51 -32.71
CA PHE A 292 -24.70 -1.67 -32.20
C PHE A 292 -25.26 -2.24 -30.91
N ALA A 293 -25.84 -1.41 -30.02
CA ALA A 293 -26.44 -1.89 -28.79
C ALA A 293 -27.65 -2.79 -29.06
N THR A 294 -28.45 -2.45 -30.08
CA THR A 294 -29.60 -3.26 -30.50
C THR A 294 -29.14 -4.59 -31.10
N ASP A 295 -28.14 -4.54 -31.99
CA ASP A 295 -27.55 -5.71 -32.65
C ASP A 295 -26.91 -6.65 -31.62
N PHE A 296 -26.06 -6.12 -30.75
CA PHE A 296 -25.42 -6.87 -29.67
C PHE A 296 -26.45 -7.51 -28.72
N SER A 297 -27.54 -6.80 -28.40
CA SER A 297 -28.61 -7.36 -27.57
C SER A 297 -29.40 -8.47 -28.27
N GLN A 298 -29.44 -8.47 -29.60
CA GLN A 298 -30.01 -9.57 -30.38
C GLN A 298 -29.05 -10.77 -30.39
N ASP A 299 -27.77 -10.54 -30.69
CA ASP A 299 -26.76 -11.60 -30.70
C ASP A 299 -26.62 -12.27 -29.32
N LEU A 300 -26.74 -11.53 -28.23
CA LEU A 300 -26.73 -12.12 -26.89
C LEU A 300 -27.91 -13.06 -26.66
N ARG A 301 -29.10 -12.72 -27.15
CA ARG A 301 -30.29 -13.58 -27.04
C ARG A 301 -30.13 -14.84 -27.90
N ASP A 302 -29.52 -14.69 -29.07
CA ASP A 302 -29.24 -15.82 -29.96
C ASP A 302 -28.19 -16.75 -29.33
N LEU A 303 -27.13 -16.20 -28.72
CA LEU A 303 -26.13 -16.95 -27.96
C LEU A 303 -26.73 -17.68 -26.75
N GLU A 304 -27.60 -17.02 -25.97
CA GLU A 304 -28.34 -17.65 -24.87
C GLU A 304 -29.18 -18.84 -25.36
N SER A 305 -29.91 -18.67 -26.47
CA SER A 305 -30.75 -19.71 -27.05
C SER A 305 -29.94 -20.87 -27.64
N GLU A 306 -28.83 -20.58 -28.34
CA GLU A 306 -27.99 -21.58 -28.99
C GLU A 306 -27.23 -22.43 -27.97
N CYS A 307 -26.66 -21.78 -26.95
CA CYS A 307 -25.85 -22.46 -25.94
C CYS A 307 -26.68 -22.99 -24.77
N GLY A 308 -27.96 -22.62 -24.63
CA GLY A 308 -28.76 -22.97 -23.46
C GLY A 308 -28.19 -22.39 -22.16
N VAL A 309 -27.69 -21.15 -22.23
CA VAL A 309 -27.09 -20.42 -21.10
C VAL A 309 -27.84 -19.11 -20.88
N LYS A 310 -27.55 -18.44 -19.76
CA LYS A 310 -27.99 -17.08 -19.47
C LYS A 310 -26.78 -16.16 -19.39
N VAL A 311 -26.85 -15.02 -20.05
CA VAL A 311 -25.82 -13.98 -20.03
C VAL A 311 -26.30 -12.80 -19.19
N GLY A 312 -25.55 -12.49 -18.13
CA GLY A 312 -25.72 -11.26 -17.37
C GLY A 312 -24.79 -10.17 -17.88
N GLN A 313 -25.33 -8.94 -17.93
CA GLN A 313 -24.58 -7.75 -18.28
C GLN A 313 -24.45 -6.86 -17.05
N GLY A 314 -23.22 -6.56 -16.67
CA GLY A 314 -22.91 -5.67 -15.56
C GLY A 314 -21.88 -4.65 -15.99
N HIS A 315 -21.48 -3.81 -15.04
CA HIS A 315 -20.79 -2.60 -15.40
C HIS A 315 -19.33 -2.85 -15.82
N THR A 316 -18.68 -3.83 -15.21
CA THR A 316 -17.28 -4.20 -15.42
C THR A 316 -17.08 -5.59 -16.01
N ALA A 317 -18.15 -6.39 -16.08
CA ALA A 317 -18.10 -7.71 -16.66
C ALA A 317 -19.38 -8.08 -17.40
N LEU A 318 -19.25 -9.04 -18.31
CA LEU A 318 -20.34 -9.89 -18.73
C LEU A 318 -20.09 -11.29 -18.16
N TRP A 319 -21.14 -11.95 -17.71
CA TRP A 319 -21.03 -13.29 -17.16
C TRP A 319 -22.03 -14.23 -17.79
N VAL A 320 -21.63 -15.49 -17.87
CA VAL A 320 -22.42 -16.58 -18.41
C VAL A 320 -22.72 -17.54 -17.29
N SER A 321 -23.96 -18.02 -17.21
CA SER A 321 -24.39 -19.04 -16.26
C SER A 321 -25.24 -20.11 -16.96
N GLY A 322 -25.09 -21.38 -16.58
CA GLY A 322 -25.81 -22.49 -17.19
C GLY A 322 -25.69 -23.77 -16.38
N ASP A 323 -26.45 -24.81 -16.73
CA ASP A 323 -26.45 -26.06 -15.96
C ASP A 323 -25.26 -26.98 -16.34
N GLU A 324 -24.67 -26.79 -17.52
CA GLU A 324 -23.56 -27.59 -18.03
C GLU A 324 -22.30 -26.74 -18.25
N GLN A 325 -21.18 -27.16 -17.65
CA GLN A 325 -19.90 -26.45 -17.72
C GLN A 325 -19.38 -26.28 -19.16
N GLU A 326 -19.53 -27.30 -20.01
CA GLU A 326 -19.05 -27.26 -21.40
C GLU A 326 -19.76 -26.17 -22.22
N LYS A 327 -21.07 -26.04 -22.04
CA LYS A 327 -21.88 -25.00 -22.70
C LYS A 327 -21.48 -23.61 -22.23
N VAL A 328 -21.24 -23.43 -20.93
CA VAL A 328 -20.77 -22.15 -20.36
C VAL A 328 -19.40 -21.76 -20.90
N VAL A 329 -18.46 -22.72 -21.01
CA VAL A 329 -17.13 -22.47 -21.60
C VAL A 329 -17.22 -22.12 -23.08
N SER A 330 -18.07 -22.82 -23.85
CA SER A 330 -18.32 -22.53 -25.26
C SER A 330 -18.90 -21.12 -25.45
N ALA A 331 -19.94 -20.80 -24.68
CA ALA A 331 -20.59 -19.49 -24.69
C ALA A 331 -19.63 -18.36 -24.28
N LYS A 332 -18.76 -18.58 -23.28
CA LYS A 332 -17.70 -17.61 -22.91
C LYS A 332 -16.82 -17.28 -24.11
N LYS A 333 -16.40 -18.28 -24.88
CA LYS A 333 -15.54 -18.08 -26.05
C LYS A 333 -16.27 -17.30 -27.15
N MET A 334 -17.49 -17.68 -27.48
CA MET A 334 -18.31 -16.93 -28.46
C MET A 334 -18.53 -15.49 -28.01
N LEU A 335 -18.80 -15.27 -26.73
CA LEU A 335 -18.96 -13.93 -26.17
C LEU A 335 -17.68 -13.08 -26.31
N GLN A 336 -16.49 -13.69 -26.14
CA GLN A 336 -15.22 -13.00 -26.38
C GLN A 336 -15.04 -12.61 -27.86
N GLU A 337 -15.38 -13.51 -28.78
CA GLU A 337 -15.33 -13.24 -30.23
C GLU A 337 -16.30 -12.11 -30.63
N MET A 338 -17.51 -12.11 -30.05
CA MET A 338 -18.47 -11.02 -30.22
C MET A 338 -17.92 -9.69 -29.69
N LEU A 339 -17.37 -9.66 -28.48
CA LEU A 339 -16.81 -8.45 -27.89
C LEU A 339 -15.63 -7.90 -28.72
N GLN A 340 -14.83 -8.77 -29.32
CA GLN A 340 -13.77 -8.34 -30.24
C GLN A 340 -14.33 -7.65 -31.50
N PHE A 341 -15.47 -8.11 -32.01
CA PHE A 341 -16.15 -7.48 -33.14
C PHE A 341 -16.71 -6.10 -32.78
N TYR A 342 -17.44 -5.99 -31.67
CA TYR A 342 -18.10 -4.74 -31.27
C TYR A 342 -17.15 -3.72 -30.61
N LEU A 343 -16.09 -4.19 -29.95
CA LEU A 343 -15.16 -3.37 -29.16
C LEU A 343 -13.69 -3.71 -29.49
N PRO A 344 -13.24 -3.59 -30.76
CA PRO A 344 -11.93 -4.09 -31.21
C PRO A 344 -10.70 -3.38 -30.60
N LYS A 345 -10.91 -2.25 -29.91
CA LYS A 345 -9.83 -1.53 -29.22
C LYS A 345 -9.66 -1.96 -27.76
N CYS A 346 -10.60 -2.75 -27.24
CA CYS A 346 -10.65 -3.15 -25.84
C CYS A 346 -10.35 -4.64 -25.64
N PHE A 347 -10.40 -5.45 -26.71
CA PHE A 347 -10.31 -6.92 -26.67
C PHE A 347 -9.43 -7.49 -27.79
#